data_AF-A0A398CGW6-F1
#
_entry.id   AF-A0A398CGW6-F1
#
_cell.length_a   1.000
_cell.length_b   1.000
_cell.length_c   1.000
_cell.angle_alpha   90.00
_cell.angle_beta   90.00
_cell.angle_gamma   90.00
#
_symmetry.space_group_name_H-M   'P 1'
#
loop_
_entity.id
_entity.type
_entity.pdbx_description
1 polymer ?
#
loop_
_entity_poly.entity_id
_entity_poly.type
_entity_poly.pdbx_seq_one_letter_code
_entity_poly.pdbx_strand_id
1 'polypeptide(L)'
;MKMNFGKIASPIASRLLVIAGFVFFSIAFVCAFVHSLTVFDSFSSASGAFLAAVIALLAVSALAMNRRVGKKAFIIIVPGVALALRLIWALLVDTPPSSDFLFMHNAALAAAKGDFSFASSDYYTSWAYQLGFTMYEALIVKLFGTPIIFLKVINVLWSTGTVALVYWTAGKAFNEFCGRAAAIAYAFYIPNIVMCSVLTNQHVSMFFFMLGCALLVHRGLTGKYSWLLIGLSFAIGHIMRPIGGVYIAALLVFVTVFRAFPWSLKRSGPLLAKTAGIVVVFYLLQATVSQSFIQRG
;
A
#
# COMPACT_ATOMS: atom_id res chain seq x y z
N MET A 1 0.50 7.52 25.62
CA MET A 1 -0.16 6.26 26.05
C MET A 1 0.27 5.14 25.10
N LYS A 2 1.15 4.25 25.56
CA LYS A 2 1.62 3.09 24.76
C LYS A 2 0.42 2.19 24.44
N MET A 3 0.31 1.78 23.19
CA MET A 3 -0.76 0.89 22.75
C MET A 3 -0.49 -0.51 23.30
N ASN A 4 -1.42 -1.07 24.06
CA ASN A 4 -1.36 -2.44 24.54
C ASN A 4 -2.49 -3.23 23.87
N PHE A 5 -2.23 -3.73 22.67
CA PHE A 5 -3.21 -4.46 21.86
C PHE A 5 -3.66 -5.79 22.50
N GLY A 6 -2.87 -6.34 23.43
CA GLY A 6 -3.18 -7.61 24.10
C GLY A 6 -4.45 -7.60 24.96
N LYS A 7 -5.04 -6.42 25.25
CA LYS A 7 -6.30 -6.30 26.01
C LYS A 7 -7.51 -5.90 25.16
N ILE A 8 -7.36 -5.72 23.84
CA ILE A 8 -8.38 -5.05 23.00
C ILE A 8 -9.30 -6.07 22.28
N ALA A 9 -8.82 -7.28 21.97
CA ALA A 9 -9.66 -8.29 21.34
C ALA A 9 -10.29 -9.20 22.39
N SER A 10 -11.62 -9.23 22.49
CA SER A 10 -12.30 -10.32 23.19
C SER A 10 -11.90 -11.65 22.53
N PRO A 11 -11.89 -12.77 23.27
CA PRO A 11 -11.61 -14.09 22.70
C PRO A 11 -12.49 -14.41 21.48
N ILE A 12 -13.72 -13.87 21.46
CA ILE A 12 -14.67 -13.97 20.36
C ILE A 12 -14.16 -13.22 19.12
N ALA A 13 -13.75 -11.95 19.26
CA ALA A 13 -13.22 -11.16 18.15
C ALA A 13 -11.97 -11.82 17.52
N SER A 14 -11.08 -12.39 18.35
CA SER A 14 -9.92 -13.12 17.84
C SER A 14 -10.31 -14.37 17.04
N ARG A 15 -11.31 -15.13 17.50
CA ARG A 15 -11.80 -16.31 16.76
C ARG A 15 -12.45 -15.92 15.43
N LEU A 16 -13.26 -14.87 15.42
CA LEU A 16 -13.88 -14.36 14.19
C LEU A 16 -12.84 -13.91 13.16
N LEU A 17 -11.77 -13.22 13.59
CA LEU A 17 -10.68 -12.82 12.70
C LEU A 17 -9.93 -14.03 12.12
N VAL A 18 -9.71 -15.08 12.92
CA VAL A 18 -9.09 -16.32 12.43
C VAL A 18 -9.99 -17.01 11.40
N ILE A 19 -11.29 -17.11 11.66
CA ILE A 19 -12.26 -17.70 10.72
C ILE A 19 -12.30 -16.89 9.43
N ALA A 20 -12.45 -15.57 9.52
CA ALA A 20 -12.49 -14.69 8.36
C ALA A 20 -11.21 -14.78 7.53
N GLY A 21 -10.04 -14.81 8.19
CA GLY A 21 -8.76 -15.02 7.53
C GLY A 21 -8.69 -16.37 6.84
N PHE A 22 -9.08 -17.45 7.51
CA PHE A 22 -9.08 -18.80 6.94
C PHE A 22 -9.98 -18.90 5.71
N VAL A 23 -11.19 -18.34 5.78
CA VAL A 23 -12.13 -18.30 4.64
C VAL A 23 -11.52 -17.52 3.48
N PHE A 24 -10.99 -16.33 3.73
CA PHE A 24 -10.37 -15.50 2.70
C PHE A 24 -9.20 -16.20 2.01
N PHE A 25 -8.27 -16.77 2.78
CA PHE A 25 -7.11 -17.47 2.20
C PHE A 25 -7.50 -18.77 1.50
N SER A 26 -8.52 -19.48 1.97
CA SER A 26 -9.05 -20.67 1.30
C SER A 26 -9.65 -20.32 -0.06
N ILE A 27 -10.46 -19.26 -0.14
CA ILE A 27 -11.01 -18.78 -1.40
C ILE A 27 -9.89 -18.35 -2.34
N ALA A 28 -8.93 -17.56 -1.87
CA ALA A 28 -7.80 -17.11 -2.67
C ALA A 28 -6.97 -18.29 -3.21
N PHE A 29 -6.75 -19.32 -2.39
CA PHE A 29 -6.05 -20.54 -2.78
C PHE A 29 -6.80 -21.31 -3.88
N VAL A 30 -8.12 -21.49 -3.72
CA VAL A 30 -8.95 -22.15 -4.74
C VAL A 30 -8.95 -21.35 -6.04
N CYS A 31 -9.13 -20.03 -5.99
CA CYS A 31 -9.09 -19.19 -7.19
C CYS A 31 -7.73 -19.25 -7.89
N ALA A 32 -6.62 -19.23 -7.12
CA ALA A 32 -5.28 -19.34 -7.68
C ALA A 32 -5.05 -20.71 -8.35
N PHE A 33 -5.55 -21.79 -7.75
CA PHE A 33 -5.48 -23.12 -8.35
C PHE A 33 -6.35 -23.25 -9.61
N VAL A 34 -7.58 -22.76 -9.58
CA VAL A 34 -8.46 -22.75 -10.76
C VAL A 34 -7.82 -21.97 -11.91
N HIS A 35 -7.17 -20.84 -11.61
CA HIS A 35 -6.48 -20.08 -12.63
C HIS A 35 -5.23 -20.81 -13.17
N SER A 36 -4.48 -21.55 -12.36
CA SER A 36 -3.34 -22.32 -12.87
C SER A 36 -3.78 -23.37 -13.91
N LEU A 37 -4.98 -23.93 -13.79
CA LEU A 37 -5.56 -24.84 -14.79
C LEU A 37 -5.78 -24.17 -16.17
N THR A 38 -5.87 -22.85 -16.23
CA THR A 38 -5.98 -22.11 -17.50
C THR A 38 -4.62 -21.81 -18.15
N VAL A 39 -3.53 -21.95 -17.39
CA VAL A 39 -2.16 -21.65 -17.83
C VAL A 39 -1.41 -22.92 -18.25
N PHE A 40 -1.70 -24.05 -17.62
CA PHE A 40 -1.03 -25.32 -17.87
C PHE A 40 -1.92 -26.28 -18.66
N ASP A 41 -1.34 -26.97 -19.65
CA ASP A 41 -2.07 -27.83 -20.59
C ASP A 41 -2.68 -29.09 -19.96
N SER A 42 -2.21 -29.50 -18.77
CA SER A 42 -2.74 -30.66 -18.05
C SER A 42 -2.92 -30.40 -16.56
N PHE A 43 -3.94 -31.05 -15.98
CA PHE A 43 -4.21 -31.02 -14.55
C PHE A 43 -2.98 -31.46 -13.72
N SER A 44 -2.26 -32.48 -14.18
CA SER A 44 -1.04 -32.97 -13.52
C SER A 44 0.07 -31.92 -13.51
N SER A 45 0.30 -31.23 -14.63
CA SER A 45 1.28 -30.14 -14.70
C SER A 45 0.89 -28.93 -13.85
N ALA A 46 -0.40 -28.55 -13.87
CA ALA A 46 -0.91 -27.46 -13.03
C ALA A 46 -0.77 -27.77 -11.54
N SER A 47 -1.15 -28.99 -11.14
CA SER A 47 -1.04 -29.46 -9.75
C SER A 47 0.41 -29.56 -9.30
N GLY A 48 1.30 -30.07 -10.15
CA GLY A 48 2.73 -30.14 -9.86
C GLY A 48 3.37 -28.76 -9.68
N ALA A 49 3.11 -27.84 -10.61
CA ALA A 49 3.64 -26.47 -10.55
C ALA A 49 3.10 -25.69 -9.34
N PHE A 50 1.79 -25.82 -9.07
CA PHE A 50 1.16 -25.19 -7.93
C PHE A 50 1.69 -25.73 -6.60
N LEU A 51 1.83 -27.07 -6.48
CA LEU A 51 2.43 -27.69 -5.30
C LEU A 51 3.88 -27.25 -5.10
N ALA A 52 4.68 -27.18 -6.17
CA ALA A 52 6.05 -26.68 -6.11
C ALA A 52 6.11 -25.23 -5.63
N ALA A 53 5.21 -24.36 -6.11
CA ALA A 53 5.12 -22.97 -5.66
C ALA A 53 4.75 -22.87 -4.17
N VAL A 54 3.80 -23.69 -3.70
CA VAL A 54 3.44 -23.78 -2.28
C VAL A 54 4.61 -24.24 -1.43
N ILE A 55 5.32 -25.30 -1.84
CA ILE A 55 6.50 -25.81 -1.13
C ILE A 55 7.60 -24.76 -1.08
N ALA A 56 7.88 -24.09 -2.20
CA ALA A 56 8.87 -23.01 -2.25
C ALA A 56 8.52 -21.86 -1.30
N LEU A 57 7.25 -21.42 -1.30
CA LEU A 57 6.79 -20.37 -0.38
C LEU A 57 6.91 -20.81 1.08
N LEU A 58 6.55 -22.05 1.42
CA LEU A 58 6.67 -22.59 2.76
C LEU A 58 8.14 -22.72 3.19
N ALA A 59 9.04 -23.17 2.31
CA ALA A 59 10.46 -23.29 2.57
C ALA A 59 11.11 -21.92 2.81
N VAL A 60 10.81 -20.94 1.96
CA VAL A 60 11.27 -19.55 2.11
C VAL A 60 10.72 -18.94 3.40
N SER A 61 9.44 -19.20 3.71
CA SER A 61 8.82 -18.75 4.96
C SER A 61 9.49 -19.38 6.17
N ALA A 62 9.73 -20.70 6.16
CA ALA A 62 10.39 -21.40 7.26
C ALA A 62 11.83 -20.89 7.49
N LEU A 63 12.58 -20.65 6.41
CA LEU A 63 13.93 -20.10 6.48
C LEU A 63 13.94 -18.66 7.01
N ALA A 64 13.04 -17.80 6.52
CA ALA A 64 12.94 -16.41 6.96
C ALA A 64 12.39 -16.27 8.40
N MET A 65 11.54 -17.22 8.83
CA MET A 65 11.02 -17.32 10.19
C MET A 65 12.00 -18.02 11.16
N ASN A 66 13.14 -18.53 10.66
CA ASN A 66 14.15 -19.15 11.49
C ASN A 66 14.67 -18.14 12.54
N ARG A 67 14.61 -18.54 13.82
CA ARG A 67 15.06 -17.73 14.95
C ARG A 67 16.55 -17.39 14.88
N ARG A 68 17.34 -18.12 14.09
CA ARG A 68 18.76 -17.82 13.82
C ARG A 68 18.96 -16.55 12.98
N VAL A 69 17.97 -16.12 12.20
CA VAL A 69 18.04 -14.85 11.46
C VAL A 69 17.78 -13.70 12.43
N GLY A 70 18.80 -12.91 12.72
CA GLY A 70 18.69 -11.73 13.59
C GLY A 70 17.75 -10.67 13.02
N LYS A 71 17.16 -9.84 13.89
CA LYS A 71 16.20 -8.79 13.51
C LYS A 71 16.73 -7.83 12.44
N LYS A 72 17.96 -7.34 12.62
CA LYS A 72 18.60 -6.41 11.67
C LYS A 72 18.79 -7.06 10.29
N ALA A 73 19.26 -8.31 10.27
CA ALA A 73 19.42 -9.08 9.04
C ALA A 73 18.08 -9.28 8.33
N PHE A 74 17.02 -9.62 9.07
CA PHE A 74 15.68 -9.80 8.49
C PHE A 74 15.16 -8.55 7.77
N ILE A 75 15.31 -7.37 8.38
CA ILE A 75 14.86 -6.08 7.83
C ILE A 75 15.61 -5.70 6.55
N ILE A 76 16.82 -6.23 6.34
CA ILE A 76 17.60 -5.98 5.13
C ILE A 76 17.30 -7.05 4.07
N ILE A 77 17.34 -8.34 4.47
CA ILE A 77 17.23 -9.47 3.55
C ILE A 77 15.85 -9.52 2.90
N VAL A 78 14.76 -9.43 3.67
CA VAL A 78 13.42 -9.63 3.09
C VAL A 78 13.04 -8.50 2.13
N PRO A 79 13.18 -7.21 2.48
CA PRO A 79 13.04 -6.13 1.51
C PRO A 79 14.06 -6.20 0.36
N GLY A 80 15.29 -6.65 0.59
CA GLY A 80 16.29 -6.81 -0.47
C GLY A 80 15.92 -7.87 -1.50
N VAL A 81 15.42 -9.03 -1.05
CA VAL A 81 14.89 -10.08 -1.93
C VAL A 81 13.64 -9.57 -2.66
N ALA A 82 12.74 -8.89 -1.96
CA ALA A 82 11.56 -8.27 -2.55
C ALA A 82 11.91 -7.27 -3.65
N LEU A 83 12.94 -6.45 -3.43
CA LEU A 83 13.48 -5.49 -4.41
C LEU A 83 14.05 -6.22 -5.62
N ALA A 84 14.92 -7.22 -5.41
CA ALA A 84 15.56 -7.97 -6.47
C ALA A 84 14.52 -8.67 -7.37
N LEU A 85 13.56 -9.39 -6.78
CA LEU A 85 12.51 -10.06 -7.54
C LEU A 85 11.69 -9.09 -8.40
N ARG A 86 11.31 -7.94 -7.82
CA ARG A 86 10.52 -6.91 -8.50
C ARG A 86 11.32 -6.21 -9.59
N LEU A 87 12.61 -5.93 -9.38
CA LEU A 87 13.49 -5.34 -10.40
C LEU A 87 13.71 -6.32 -11.55
N ILE A 88 14.03 -7.59 -11.25
CA ILE A 88 14.18 -8.64 -12.27
C ILE A 88 12.89 -8.73 -13.10
N TRP A 89 11.72 -8.80 -12.45
CA TRP A 89 10.44 -8.82 -13.15
C TRP A 89 10.24 -7.57 -14.02
N ALA A 90 10.46 -6.36 -13.48
CA ALA A 90 10.26 -5.12 -14.21
C ALA A 90 11.23 -4.90 -15.39
N LEU A 91 12.40 -5.55 -15.36
CA LEU A 91 13.41 -5.51 -16.42
C LEU A 91 13.17 -6.57 -17.50
N LEU A 92 12.71 -7.76 -17.11
CA LEU A 92 12.53 -8.89 -18.04
C LEU A 92 11.16 -8.91 -18.72
N VAL A 93 10.12 -8.38 -18.07
CA VAL A 93 8.75 -8.44 -18.56
C VAL A 93 8.34 -7.11 -19.16
N ASP A 94 8.23 -7.09 -20.48
CA ASP A 94 7.68 -5.92 -21.15
C ASP A 94 6.20 -5.73 -20.81
N THR A 95 5.88 -4.51 -20.44
CA THR A 95 4.58 -4.10 -19.88
C THR A 95 4.36 -2.67 -20.33
N PRO A 96 4.03 -2.47 -21.63
CA PRO A 96 3.74 -1.14 -22.14
C PRO A 96 2.45 -0.60 -21.49
N PRO A 97 2.35 0.72 -21.25
CA PRO A 97 1.13 1.33 -20.73
C PRO A 97 -0.04 1.05 -21.68
N SER A 98 -1.19 0.70 -21.13
CA SER A 98 -2.40 0.42 -21.89
C SER A 98 -3.62 1.01 -21.20
N SER A 99 -4.68 1.28 -21.98
CA SER A 99 -5.93 1.88 -21.50
C SER A 99 -5.66 3.15 -20.68
N ASP A 100 -6.25 3.29 -19.49
CA ASP A 100 -6.05 4.41 -18.55
C ASP A 100 -4.59 4.78 -18.33
N PHE A 101 -3.70 3.79 -18.17
CA PHE A 101 -2.28 4.04 -17.90
C PHE A 101 -1.58 4.66 -19.11
N LEU A 102 -2.05 4.41 -20.33
CA LEU A 102 -1.53 5.05 -21.53
C LEU A 102 -1.95 6.52 -21.61
N PHE A 103 -3.21 6.83 -21.31
CA PHE A 103 -3.70 8.21 -21.27
C PHE A 103 -2.93 9.04 -20.24
N MET A 104 -2.78 8.51 -19.02
CA MET A 104 -2.02 9.18 -17.95
C MET A 104 -0.55 9.37 -18.31
N HIS A 105 0.10 8.35 -18.89
CA HIS A 105 1.49 8.46 -19.30
C HIS A 105 1.69 9.52 -20.40
N ASN A 106 0.83 9.55 -21.42
CA ASN A 106 0.92 10.54 -22.50
C ASN A 106 0.70 11.97 -21.98
N ALA A 107 -0.29 12.16 -21.11
CA ALA A 107 -0.52 13.44 -20.44
C ALA A 107 0.67 13.84 -19.55
N ALA A 108 1.30 12.88 -18.86
CA ALA A 108 2.50 13.14 -18.07
C ALA A 108 3.69 13.61 -18.92
N LEU A 109 3.87 13.03 -20.12
CA LEU A 109 4.89 13.47 -21.08
C LEU A 109 4.62 14.91 -21.59
N ALA A 110 3.37 15.28 -21.82
CA ALA A 110 2.97 16.64 -22.19
C ALA A 110 3.20 17.63 -21.03
N ALA A 111 2.73 17.29 -19.83
CA ALA A 111 2.90 18.08 -18.61
C ALA A 111 4.38 18.33 -18.28
N ALA A 112 5.25 17.34 -18.49
CA ALA A 112 6.69 17.48 -18.26
C ALA A 112 7.34 18.53 -19.18
N LYS A 113 6.74 18.78 -20.36
CA LYS A 113 7.14 19.83 -21.31
C LYS A 113 6.43 21.17 -21.06
N GLY A 114 5.54 21.23 -20.07
CA GLY A 114 4.75 22.42 -19.75
C GLY A 114 3.43 22.54 -20.53
N ASP A 115 3.02 21.50 -21.26
CA ASP A 115 1.73 21.46 -21.95
C ASP A 115 0.68 20.79 -21.06
N PHE A 116 -0.34 21.56 -20.66
CA PHE A 116 -1.45 21.12 -19.80
C PHE A 116 -2.79 21.03 -20.55
N SER A 117 -2.79 21.13 -21.88
CA SER A 117 -4.01 21.10 -22.70
C SER A 117 -4.83 19.80 -22.55
N PHE A 118 -4.19 18.70 -22.13
CA PHE A 118 -4.88 17.44 -21.84
C PHE A 118 -5.89 17.55 -20.70
N ALA A 119 -5.74 18.53 -19.78
CA ALA A 119 -6.60 18.67 -18.60
C ALA A 119 -8.06 18.96 -18.97
N SER A 120 -8.31 19.55 -20.13
CA SER A 120 -9.66 19.82 -20.67
C SER A 120 -10.20 18.71 -21.58
N SER A 121 -9.49 17.58 -21.74
CA SER A 121 -9.97 16.45 -22.54
C SER A 121 -11.13 15.71 -21.86
N ASP A 122 -11.98 15.05 -22.64
CA ASP A 122 -13.10 14.22 -22.16
C ASP A 122 -12.67 13.19 -21.10
N TYR A 123 -11.43 12.70 -21.21
CA TYR A 123 -10.87 11.79 -20.22
C TYR A 123 -10.73 12.46 -18.85
N TYR A 124 -10.06 13.61 -18.78
CA TYR A 124 -9.79 14.27 -17.50
C TYR A 124 -10.99 15.04 -16.94
N THR A 125 -11.96 15.42 -17.77
CA THR A 125 -13.24 15.94 -17.28
C THR A 125 -14.10 14.84 -16.67
N SER A 126 -14.05 13.61 -17.21
CA SER A 126 -14.78 12.45 -16.67
C SER A 126 -14.07 11.82 -15.46
N TRP A 127 -12.74 11.77 -15.48
CA TRP A 127 -11.91 11.10 -14.47
C TRP A 127 -10.86 12.03 -13.86
N ALA A 128 -11.30 13.21 -13.40
CA ALA A 128 -10.43 14.24 -12.82
C ALA A 128 -9.54 13.74 -11.66
N TYR A 129 -9.95 12.69 -10.95
CA TYR A 129 -9.14 12.08 -9.89
C TYR A 129 -7.83 11.46 -10.39
N GLN A 130 -7.69 11.17 -11.69
CA GLN A 130 -6.46 10.64 -12.28
C GLN A 130 -5.36 11.71 -12.46
N LEU A 131 -5.71 13.00 -12.36
CA LEU A 131 -4.75 14.11 -12.50
C LEU A 131 -3.64 14.04 -11.45
N GLY A 132 -3.97 13.65 -10.22
CA GLY A 132 -2.99 13.54 -9.13
C GLY A 132 -1.85 12.57 -9.47
N PHE A 133 -2.20 11.39 -9.99
CA PHE A 133 -1.22 10.40 -10.43
C PHE A 133 -0.50 10.83 -11.71
N THR A 134 -1.21 11.40 -12.68
CA THR A 134 -0.63 11.93 -13.93
C THR A 134 0.48 12.94 -13.65
N MET A 135 0.24 13.87 -12.72
CA MET A 135 1.21 14.90 -12.36
C MET A 135 2.39 14.35 -11.55
N TYR A 136 2.17 13.27 -10.80
CA TYR A 136 3.24 12.52 -10.18
C TYR A 136 4.14 11.83 -11.23
N GLU A 137 3.56 11.25 -12.28
CA GLU A 137 4.34 10.71 -13.40
C GLU A 137 5.10 11.82 -14.14
N ALA A 138 4.46 12.97 -14.37
CA ALA A 138 5.08 14.13 -15.02
C ALA A 138 6.30 14.63 -14.24
N LEU A 139 6.23 14.65 -12.91
CA LEU A 139 7.37 14.98 -12.05
C LEU A 139 8.53 14.01 -12.25
N ILE A 140 8.26 12.71 -12.31
CA ILE A 140 9.29 11.70 -12.53
C ILE A 140 9.91 11.86 -13.92
N VAL A 141 9.09 12.05 -14.95
CA VAL A 141 9.57 12.29 -16.32
C VAL A 141 10.45 13.54 -16.37
N LYS A 142 10.07 14.61 -15.67
CA LYS A 142 10.86 15.85 -15.60
C LYS A 142 12.21 15.67 -14.90
N LEU A 143 12.29 14.78 -13.90
CA LEU A 143 13.50 14.53 -13.12
C LEU A 143 14.47 13.54 -13.78
N PHE A 144 13.94 12.49 -14.42
CA PHE A 144 14.74 11.36 -14.91
C PHE A 144 14.66 11.15 -16.43
N GLY A 145 13.77 11.87 -17.12
CA GLY A 145 13.56 11.75 -18.56
C GLY A 145 12.37 10.85 -18.94
N THR A 146 12.18 10.69 -20.24
CA THR A 146 11.05 9.95 -20.83
C THR A 146 11.10 8.41 -20.74
N PRO A 147 12.24 7.72 -20.50
CA PRO A 147 12.24 6.27 -20.42
C PRO A 147 11.32 5.73 -19.32
N ILE A 148 10.38 4.87 -19.69
CA ILE A 148 9.37 4.26 -18.80
C ILE A 148 10.00 3.48 -17.64
N ILE A 149 11.22 2.98 -17.81
CA ILE A 149 11.93 2.23 -16.78
C ILE A 149 12.06 3.01 -15.46
N PHE A 150 12.19 4.33 -15.49
CA PHE A 150 12.27 5.13 -14.27
C PHE A 150 10.97 5.07 -13.45
N LEU A 151 9.82 5.14 -14.12
CA LEU A 151 8.51 4.98 -13.48
C LEU A 151 8.35 3.58 -12.88
N LYS A 152 8.76 2.54 -13.62
CA LYS A 152 8.73 1.14 -13.13
C LYS A 152 9.64 0.96 -11.91
N VAL A 153 10.87 1.45 -11.95
CA VAL A 153 11.81 1.39 -10.81
C VAL A 153 11.22 2.09 -9.59
N ILE A 154 10.60 3.25 -9.75
CA ILE A 154 9.96 3.94 -8.62
C ILE A 154 8.77 3.16 -8.07
N ASN A 155 7.97 2.50 -8.91
CA ASN A 155 6.93 1.57 -8.45
C ASN A 155 7.51 0.40 -7.64
N VAL A 156 8.63 -0.16 -8.09
CA VAL A 156 9.37 -1.20 -7.36
C VAL A 156 9.85 -0.68 -5.99
N LEU A 157 10.33 0.56 -5.91
CA LEU A 157 10.75 1.18 -4.65
C LEU A 157 9.57 1.38 -3.68
N TRP A 158 8.43 1.89 -4.14
CA TRP A 158 7.24 2.06 -3.30
C TRP A 158 6.71 0.73 -2.77
N SER A 159 6.62 -0.26 -3.65
CA SER A 159 6.19 -1.61 -3.30
C SER A 159 7.14 -2.25 -2.27
N THR A 160 8.46 -2.13 -2.47
CA THR A 160 9.47 -2.63 -1.53
C THR A 160 9.42 -1.90 -0.19
N GLY A 161 9.27 -0.57 -0.20
CA GLY A 161 9.11 0.23 1.01
C GLY A 161 7.90 -0.21 1.84
N THR A 162 6.83 -0.64 1.16
CA THR A 162 5.63 -1.16 1.82
C THR A 162 5.91 -2.47 2.58
N VAL A 163 6.79 -3.34 2.09
CA VAL A 163 7.26 -4.54 2.82
C VAL A 163 7.82 -4.16 4.20
N ALA A 164 8.69 -3.16 4.24
CA ALA A 164 9.31 -2.69 5.48
C ALA A 164 8.29 -2.05 6.43
N LEU A 165 7.34 -1.26 5.91
CA LEU A 165 6.27 -0.66 6.71
C LEU A 165 5.34 -1.72 7.31
N VAL A 166 4.97 -2.75 6.55
CA VAL A 166 4.15 -3.88 7.03
C VAL A 166 4.87 -4.62 8.15
N TYR A 167 6.15 -4.96 7.96
CA TYR A 167 6.99 -5.57 9.00
C TYR A 167 6.96 -4.76 10.30
N TRP A 168 7.28 -3.47 10.20
CA TRP A 168 7.42 -2.60 11.36
C TRP A 168 6.09 -2.41 12.08
N THR A 169 5.00 -2.27 11.33
CA THR A 169 3.65 -2.04 11.87
C THR A 169 3.12 -3.28 12.58
N ALA A 170 3.14 -4.44 11.92
CA ALA A 170 2.68 -5.69 12.52
C ALA A 170 3.57 -6.13 13.69
N GLY A 171 4.89 -5.92 13.58
CA GLY A 171 5.84 -6.18 14.66
C GLY A 171 5.56 -5.38 15.93
N LYS A 172 5.10 -4.15 15.78
CA LYS A 172 4.72 -3.27 16.89
C LYS A 172 3.33 -3.55 17.42
N ALA A 173 2.40 -3.87 16.53
CA ALA A 173 1.02 -4.10 16.91
C ALA A 173 0.85 -5.43 17.66
N PHE A 174 1.62 -6.44 17.29
CA PHE A 174 1.50 -7.78 17.85
C PHE A 174 2.83 -8.21 18.46
N ASN A 175 3.75 -8.72 17.65
CA ASN A 175 5.07 -9.19 18.07
C ASN A 175 5.98 -9.41 16.84
N GLU A 176 7.26 -9.69 17.08
CA GLU A 176 8.26 -9.93 16.02
C GLU A 176 7.83 -11.02 15.02
N PHE A 177 7.22 -12.11 15.48
CA PHE A 177 6.76 -13.19 14.60
C PHE A 177 5.69 -12.67 13.62
N CYS A 178 4.69 -11.94 14.10
CA CYS A 178 3.67 -11.34 13.24
C CYS A 178 4.27 -10.33 12.26
N GLY A 179 5.25 -9.53 12.69
CA GLY A 179 6.00 -8.63 11.82
C GLY A 179 6.66 -9.36 10.66
N ARG A 180 7.40 -10.43 10.96
CA ARG A 180 8.07 -11.24 9.94
C ARG A 180 7.10 -11.93 9.00
N ALA A 181 6.06 -12.57 9.54
CA ALA A 181 5.05 -13.26 8.75
C ALA A 181 4.34 -12.32 7.77
N ALA A 182 3.94 -11.13 8.22
CA ALA A 182 3.28 -10.13 7.37
C ALA A 182 4.22 -9.59 6.28
N ALA A 183 5.50 -9.38 6.61
CA ALA A 183 6.51 -8.93 5.64
C ALA A 183 6.75 -9.96 4.54
N ILE A 184 6.89 -11.23 4.90
CA ILE A 184 7.05 -12.34 3.94
C ILE A 184 5.81 -12.46 3.07
N ALA A 185 4.61 -12.47 3.67
CA ALA A 185 3.37 -12.57 2.93
C ALA A 185 3.23 -11.46 1.88
N TYR A 186 3.59 -10.21 2.22
CA TYR A 186 3.56 -9.10 1.27
C TYR A 186 4.71 -9.13 0.25
N ALA A 187 5.92 -9.52 0.68
CA ALA A 187 7.10 -9.60 -0.17
C ALA A 187 6.91 -10.57 -1.35
N PHE A 188 6.26 -11.71 -1.09
CA PHE A 188 6.00 -12.78 -2.06
C PHE A 188 4.56 -12.80 -2.60
N TYR A 189 3.78 -11.75 -2.37
CA TYR A 189 2.44 -11.64 -2.94
C TYR A 189 2.54 -11.40 -4.46
N ILE A 190 2.30 -12.47 -5.24
CA ILE A 190 2.51 -12.50 -6.70
C ILE A 190 1.85 -11.33 -7.43
N PRO A 191 0.57 -10.97 -7.19
CA PRO A 191 -0.04 -9.82 -7.86
C PRO A 191 0.72 -8.52 -7.63
N ASN A 192 1.32 -8.32 -6.46
CA ASN A 192 2.12 -7.14 -6.18
C ASN A 192 3.49 -7.15 -6.88
N ILE A 193 4.08 -8.33 -7.07
CA ILE A 193 5.30 -8.49 -7.89
C ILE A 193 4.96 -8.21 -9.36
N VAL A 194 3.92 -8.84 -9.90
CA VAL A 194 3.54 -8.68 -11.32
C VAL A 194 3.17 -7.24 -11.64
N MET A 195 2.38 -6.60 -10.77
CA MET A 195 1.92 -5.23 -10.98
C MET A 195 3.02 -4.17 -10.77
N CYS A 196 4.24 -4.53 -10.33
CA CYS A 196 5.30 -3.53 -10.15
C CYS A 196 5.82 -2.96 -11.47
N SER A 197 5.66 -3.71 -12.57
CA SER A 197 6.07 -3.31 -13.92
C SER A 197 5.00 -2.53 -14.68
N VAL A 198 3.76 -2.53 -14.18
CA VAL A 198 2.65 -1.71 -14.68
C VAL A 198 2.75 -0.30 -14.07
N LEU A 199 2.41 0.75 -14.84
CA LEU A 199 2.36 2.14 -14.37
C LEU A 199 1.14 2.43 -13.47
N THR A 200 0.91 1.55 -12.51
CA THR A 200 -0.26 1.59 -11.63
C THR A 200 -0.07 2.57 -10.48
N ASN A 201 -1.15 3.28 -10.16
CA ASN A 201 -1.23 4.17 -8.99
C ASN A 201 -1.27 3.42 -7.63
N GLN A 202 -1.37 2.09 -7.66
CA GLN A 202 -1.57 1.26 -6.48
C GLN A 202 -0.36 1.25 -5.53
N HIS A 203 0.86 1.18 -6.05
CA HIS A 203 2.06 1.01 -5.20
C HIS A 203 2.36 2.26 -4.37
N VAL A 204 2.38 3.43 -5.03
CA VAL A 204 2.58 4.70 -4.34
C VAL A 204 1.45 4.98 -3.35
N SER A 205 0.20 4.75 -3.75
CA SER A 205 -0.96 4.95 -2.88
C SER A 205 -0.91 4.05 -1.64
N MET A 206 -0.65 2.75 -1.84
CA MET A 206 -0.55 1.78 -0.76
C MET A 206 0.59 2.09 0.20
N PHE A 207 1.75 2.53 -0.31
CA PHE A 207 2.87 2.94 0.52
C PHE A 207 2.46 4.07 1.48
N PHE A 208 1.85 5.13 0.97
CA PHE A 208 1.46 6.28 1.78
C PHE A 208 0.33 5.96 2.75
N PHE A 209 -0.65 5.16 2.36
CA PHE A 209 -1.66 4.67 3.30
C PHE A 209 -1.03 3.81 4.42
N MET A 210 -0.13 2.89 4.06
CA MET A 210 0.56 2.07 5.04
C MET A 210 1.46 2.90 5.95
N LEU A 211 2.09 3.96 5.43
CA LEU A 211 2.88 4.91 6.21
C LEU A 211 2.02 5.64 7.24
N GLY A 212 0.83 6.12 6.86
CA GLY A 212 -0.12 6.72 7.79
C GLY A 212 -0.55 5.76 8.91
N CYS A 213 -0.86 4.51 8.56
CA CYS A 213 -1.15 3.44 9.53
C CYS A 213 0.05 3.15 10.45
N ALA A 214 1.25 3.07 9.89
CA ALA A 214 2.49 2.83 10.64
C ALA A 214 2.76 3.97 11.64
N LEU A 215 2.60 5.22 11.22
CA LEU A 215 2.74 6.40 12.10
C LEU A 215 1.71 6.38 13.23
N LEU A 216 0.46 6.04 12.93
CA LEU A 216 -0.59 5.89 13.93
C LEU A 216 -0.25 4.81 14.96
N VAL A 217 0.23 3.65 14.50
CA VAL A 217 0.61 2.54 15.38
C VAL A 217 1.83 2.90 16.23
N HIS A 218 2.88 3.46 15.64
CA HIS A 218 4.14 3.66 16.37
C HIS A 218 4.16 4.90 17.24
N ARG A 219 3.61 6.01 16.74
CA ARG A 219 3.66 7.31 17.41
C ARG A 219 2.35 7.66 18.10
N GLY A 220 1.25 7.02 17.70
CA GLY A 220 -0.08 7.37 18.17
C GLY A 220 -0.45 8.81 17.86
N LEU A 221 -1.57 9.24 18.45
CA LEU A 221 -2.04 10.63 18.38
C LEU A 221 -1.50 11.47 19.54
N THR A 222 -0.55 10.99 20.33
CA THR A 222 0.00 11.77 21.46
C THR A 222 1.12 12.71 21.04
N GLY A 223 1.84 12.43 19.95
CA GLY A 223 2.90 13.32 19.44
C GLY A 223 2.39 14.67 18.95
N LYS A 224 3.25 15.69 18.98
CA LYS A 224 2.93 17.08 18.57
C LYS A 224 2.52 17.17 17.09
N TYR A 225 3.24 16.45 16.23
CA TYR A 225 3.06 16.50 14.77
C TYR A 225 2.58 15.18 14.14
N SER A 226 2.32 14.13 14.93
CA SER A 226 1.92 12.82 14.38
C SER A 226 0.64 12.90 13.56
N TRP A 227 -0.34 13.68 14.03
CA TRP A 227 -1.62 13.87 13.35
C TRP A 227 -1.45 14.52 11.97
N LEU A 228 -0.57 15.52 11.85
CA LEU A 228 -0.25 16.16 10.57
C LEU A 228 0.36 15.15 9.59
N LEU A 229 1.36 14.40 10.02
CA LEU A 229 2.02 13.41 9.16
C LEU A 229 1.08 12.27 8.73
N ILE A 230 0.19 11.82 9.62
CA ILE A 230 -0.83 10.81 9.28
C ILE A 230 -1.81 11.37 8.24
N GLY A 231 -2.33 12.59 8.45
CA GLY A 231 -3.21 13.25 7.50
C GLY A 231 -2.58 13.47 6.14
N LEU A 232 -1.34 13.95 6.10
CA LEU A 232 -0.58 14.11 4.85
C LEU A 232 -0.37 12.76 4.14
N SER A 233 -0.02 11.71 4.88
CA SER A 233 0.17 10.38 4.32
C SER A 233 -1.13 9.86 3.68
N PHE A 234 -2.26 9.95 4.37
CA PHE A 234 -3.54 9.53 3.80
C PHE A 234 -3.99 10.41 2.63
N ALA A 235 -3.72 11.71 2.68
CA ALA A 235 -4.04 12.63 1.60
C ALA A 235 -3.27 12.32 0.33
N ILE A 236 -1.93 12.15 0.43
CA ILE A 236 -1.09 11.77 -0.70
C ILE A 236 -1.54 10.43 -1.27
N GLY A 237 -1.81 9.45 -0.41
CA GLY A 237 -2.35 8.16 -0.84
C GLY A 237 -3.66 8.30 -1.64
N HIS A 238 -4.58 9.16 -1.18
CA HIS A 238 -5.86 9.42 -1.84
C HIS A 238 -5.72 10.17 -3.17
N ILE A 239 -4.82 11.15 -3.24
CA ILE A 239 -4.52 11.90 -4.49
C ILE A 239 -4.01 10.95 -5.57
N MET A 240 -3.23 9.94 -5.22
CA MET A 240 -2.76 8.93 -6.18
C MET A 240 -3.89 7.97 -6.59
N ARG A 241 -4.72 7.54 -5.63
CA ARG A 241 -5.84 6.64 -5.88
C ARG A 241 -6.97 6.92 -4.88
N PRO A 242 -8.20 7.23 -5.32
CA PRO A 242 -9.26 7.81 -4.48
C PRO A 242 -9.97 6.80 -3.55
N ILE A 243 -9.20 6.04 -2.76
CA ILE A 243 -9.71 5.08 -1.76
C ILE A 243 -9.50 5.55 -0.31
N GLY A 244 -8.89 6.72 -0.11
CA GLY A 244 -8.57 7.27 1.21
C GLY A 244 -9.77 7.46 2.16
N GLY A 245 -11.00 7.58 1.64
CA GLY A 245 -12.21 7.61 2.46
C GLY A 245 -12.35 6.37 3.36
N VAL A 246 -11.93 5.19 2.87
CA VAL A 246 -11.94 3.95 3.66
C VAL A 246 -10.97 4.04 4.84
N TYR A 247 -9.79 4.62 4.64
CA TYR A 247 -8.79 4.80 5.70
C TYR A 247 -9.22 5.83 6.74
N ILE A 248 -9.87 6.91 6.31
CA ILE A 248 -10.46 7.90 7.22
C ILE A 248 -11.59 7.26 8.03
N ALA A 249 -12.51 6.52 7.40
CA ALA A 249 -13.57 5.82 8.10
C ALA A 249 -13.02 4.82 9.13
N ALA A 250 -12.02 4.02 8.75
CA ALA A 250 -11.35 3.09 9.65
C ALA A 250 -10.66 3.80 10.83
N LEU A 251 -10.00 4.94 10.60
CA LEU A 251 -9.41 5.76 11.65
C LEU A 251 -10.49 6.29 12.62
N LEU A 252 -11.59 6.81 12.10
CA LEU A 252 -12.68 7.36 12.90
C LEU A 252 -13.27 6.27 13.79
N VAL A 253 -13.62 5.11 13.22
CA VAL A 253 -14.11 3.95 13.97
C VAL A 253 -13.09 3.50 15.01
N PHE A 254 -11.81 3.42 14.64
CA PHE A 254 -10.76 3.02 15.57
C PHE A 254 -10.65 3.96 16.77
N VAL A 255 -10.66 5.27 16.53
CA VAL A 255 -10.53 6.28 17.59
C VAL A 255 -11.79 6.31 18.45
N THR A 256 -12.98 6.31 17.86
CA THR A 256 -14.24 6.42 18.62
C THR A 256 -14.45 5.17 19.47
N VAL A 257 -14.38 3.98 18.88
CA VAL A 257 -14.70 2.71 19.56
C VAL A 257 -13.63 2.33 20.57
N PHE A 258 -12.35 2.38 20.20
CA PHE A 258 -11.28 1.79 21.02
C PHE A 258 -10.52 2.79 21.88
N ARG A 259 -10.65 4.09 21.64
CA ARG A 259 -9.87 5.11 22.36
C ARG A 259 -10.69 6.16 23.06
N ALA A 260 -11.81 6.59 22.50
CA ALA A 260 -12.65 7.63 23.09
C ALA A 260 -13.75 7.06 23.98
N PHE A 261 -14.50 6.06 23.51
CA PHE A 261 -15.65 5.48 24.22
C PHE A 261 -15.30 4.84 25.57
N PRO A 262 -14.15 4.17 25.76
CA PRO A 262 -13.79 3.60 27.07
C PRO A 262 -13.40 4.63 28.14
N TRP A 263 -13.37 5.93 27.81
CA TRP A 263 -12.88 6.99 28.69
C TRP A 263 -13.84 8.20 28.72
N SER A 264 -13.90 8.91 29.85
CA SER A 264 -14.67 10.15 29.98
C SER A 264 -14.31 11.18 28.89
N LEU A 265 -15.31 11.88 28.36
CA LEU A 265 -15.18 12.87 27.28
C LEU A 265 -14.12 13.96 27.58
N LYS A 266 -13.96 14.36 28.85
CA LYS A 266 -12.91 15.31 29.30
C LYS A 266 -11.48 14.81 29.05
N ARG A 267 -11.24 13.49 29.09
CA ARG A 267 -9.93 12.88 28.81
C ARG A 267 -9.71 12.62 27.32
N SER A 268 -10.79 12.50 26.54
CA SER A 268 -10.77 12.17 25.11
C SER A 268 -10.68 13.40 24.19
N GLY A 269 -10.92 14.62 24.69
CA GLY A 269 -10.92 15.85 23.89
C GLY A 269 -9.68 16.07 23.01
N PRO A 270 -8.44 16.03 23.55
CA PRO A 270 -7.22 16.23 22.76
C PRO A 270 -7.00 15.17 21.68
N LEU A 271 -7.47 13.95 21.92
CA LEU A 271 -7.42 12.86 20.95
C LEU A 271 -8.38 13.13 19.79
N LEU A 272 -9.62 13.49 20.10
CA LEU A 272 -10.65 13.83 19.09
C LEU A 272 -10.24 15.04 18.26
N ALA A 273 -9.67 16.08 18.88
CA ALA A 273 -9.18 17.25 18.17
C ALA A 273 -8.08 16.90 17.16
N LYS A 274 -7.16 16.01 17.51
CA LYS A 274 -6.11 15.55 16.58
C LYS A 274 -6.65 14.66 15.48
N THR A 275 -7.66 13.84 15.76
CA THR A 275 -8.35 13.07 14.72
C THR A 275 -9.09 13.98 13.75
N ALA A 276 -9.78 15.01 14.25
CA ALA A 276 -10.36 16.05 13.41
C ALA A 276 -9.28 16.78 12.59
N GLY A 277 -8.12 17.08 13.19
CA GLY A 277 -6.96 17.62 12.49
C GLY A 277 -6.46 16.74 11.34
N ILE A 278 -6.46 15.40 11.49
CA ILE A 278 -6.15 14.48 10.40
C ILE A 278 -7.14 14.63 9.24
N VAL A 279 -8.44 14.67 9.56
CA VAL A 279 -9.50 14.83 8.54
C VAL A 279 -9.39 16.18 7.83
N VAL A 280 -9.12 17.24 8.57
CA VAL A 280 -8.91 18.59 8.01
C VAL A 280 -7.70 18.59 7.08
N VAL A 281 -6.54 18.08 7.50
CA VAL A 281 -5.35 17.98 6.64
C VAL A 281 -5.63 17.14 5.40
N PHE A 282 -6.37 16.04 5.55
CA PHE A 282 -6.74 15.14 4.46
C PHE A 282 -7.49 15.87 3.35
N TYR A 283 -8.54 16.63 3.70
CA TYR A 283 -9.35 17.38 2.73
C TYR A 283 -8.68 18.67 2.26
N LEU A 284 -7.96 19.38 3.14
CA LEU A 284 -7.26 20.61 2.75
C LEU A 284 -6.21 20.34 1.67
N LEU A 285 -5.41 19.28 1.79
CA LEU A 285 -4.41 18.99 0.76
C LEU A 285 -5.07 18.66 -0.58
N GLN A 286 -6.18 17.91 -0.57
CA GLN A 286 -6.94 17.60 -1.79
C GLN A 286 -7.50 18.86 -2.44
N ALA A 287 -8.09 19.75 -1.64
CA ALA A 287 -8.60 21.02 -2.12
C ALA A 287 -7.49 21.87 -2.74
N THR A 288 -6.34 22.00 -2.07
CA THR A 288 -5.18 22.76 -2.58
C THR A 288 -4.66 22.18 -3.90
N VAL A 289 -4.52 20.85 -3.99
CA VAL A 289 -4.06 20.20 -5.22
C VAL A 289 -5.08 20.39 -6.35
N SER A 290 -6.37 20.21 -6.06
CA SER A 290 -7.45 20.43 -7.04
C SER A 290 -7.46 21.87 -7.56
N GLN A 291 -7.37 22.87 -6.67
CA GLN A 291 -7.30 24.29 -7.06
C GLN A 291 -6.05 24.59 -7.89
N SER A 292 -4.91 23.98 -7.57
CA SER A 292 -3.68 24.16 -8.35
C SER A 292 -3.80 23.63 -9.79
N PHE A 293 -4.63 22.61 -10.01
CA PHE A 293 -4.91 22.09 -11.35
C PHE A 293 -5.89 22.99 -12.10
N ILE A 294 -6.94 23.50 -11.43
CA ILE A 294 -7.90 24.45 -12.03
C ILE A 294 -7.21 25.74 -12.48
N GLN A 295 -6.19 26.22 -11.77
CA GLN A 295 -5.48 27.45 -12.14
C GLN A 295 -4.48 27.28 -13.30
N ARG A 296 -4.10 26.04 -13.63
CA ARG A 296 -3.06 25.73 -14.63
C ARG A 296 -3.58 25.08 -15.91
N GLY A 297 -4.78 24.49 -15.86
CA GLY A 297 -5.55 24.10 -17.05
C GLY A 297 -6.36 25.27 -17.56
#